data_AF-A0A8J3PPF1-F1
#
_entry.id   AF-A0A8J3PPF1-F1
#
_cell.length_a   1.000
_cell.length_b   1.000
_cell.length_c   1.000
_cell.angle_alpha   90.00
_cell.angle_beta   90.00
_cell.angle_gamma   90.00
#
_symmetry.space_group_name_H-M   'P 1'
#
loop_
_entity.id
_entity.type
_entity.pdbx_description
1 polymer ?
#
loop_
_entity_poly.entity_id
_entity_poly.type
_entity_poly.pdbx_seq_one_letter_code
_entity_poly.pdbx_strand_id
1 'polypeptide(L)'
;MKPQAPEYLDAYTDPAGNYAFTTYDQAPIHDGPLTAADVLMANLLSLHLGWSDVVPLFSTAQTLFTRLRQALDAALVEARRLPCLEDCDDVQVAMPALRNANETAWATDPFVPYRHRTWTDVTVSKVLHRLAPTVPIIDSSVKAFYATAKAEDIRKRMRNDLNANRDWMAGLAGSYPVRGQAMPLTRVADILIWMDGRRQSSGGPTV
;
A
#
# COMPACT_ATOMS: atom_id res chain seq x y z
N MET A 1 -19.28 -6.52 3.78
CA MET A 1 -18.15 -6.59 2.82
C MET A 1 -18.39 -7.58 1.69
N LYS A 2 -18.43 -8.92 1.89
CA LYS A 2 -18.53 -9.88 0.75
C LYS A 2 -19.66 -9.60 -0.26
N PRO A 3 -20.91 -9.33 0.17
CA PRO A 3 -22.00 -9.07 -0.78
C PRO A 3 -21.84 -7.76 -1.58
N GLN A 4 -21.10 -6.79 -1.03
CA GLN A 4 -20.85 -5.49 -1.65
C GLN A 4 -19.56 -5.45 -2.49
N ALA A 5 -18.76 -6.53 -2.45
CA ALA A 5 -17.43 -6.52 -3.05
C ALA A 5 -17.41 -6.27 -4.56
N PRO A 6 -18.32 -6.87 -5.37
CA PRO A 6 -18.40 -6.54 -6.79
C PRO A 6 -18.73 -5.07 -7.03
N GLU A 7 -19.73 -4.52 -6.33
CA GLU A 7 -20.11 -3.11 -6.42
C GLU A 7 -18.94 -2.17 -6.10
N TYR A 8 -18.15 -2.48 -5.06
CA TYR A 8 -16.97 -1.70 -4.69
C TYR A 8 -15.89 -1.74 -5.76
N LEU A 9 -15.64 -2.91 -6.36
CA LEU A 9 -14.63 -3.06 -7.42
C LEU A 9 -15.11 -2.43 -8.73
N ASP A 10 -16.36 -2.60 -9.13
CA ASP A 10 -16.95 -1.94 -10.30
C ASP A 10 -16.79 -0.42 -10.18
N ALA A 11 -17.20 0.15 -9.05
CA ALA A 11 -17.07 1.58 -8.80
C ALA A 11 -15.61 2.06 -8.81
N TYR A 12 -14.68 1.32 -8.20
CA TYR A 12 -13.27 1.71 -8.14
C TYR A 12 -12.56 1.60 -9.50
N THR A 13 -12.95 0.62 -10.31
CA THR A 13 -12.30 0.30 -11.58
C THR A 13 -12.95 0.97 -12.79
N ASP A 14 -14.08 1.65 -12.60
CA ASP A 14 -14.76 2.43 -13.64
C ASP A 14 -13.79 3.46 -14.28
N PRO A 15 -13.49 3.35 -15.59
CA PRO A 15 -12.63 4.31 -16.28
C PRO A 15 -13.18 5.73 -16.31
N ALA A 16 -14.50 5.91 -16.16
CA ALA A 16 -15.15 7.21 -16.05
C ALA A 16 -15.21 7.72 -14.59
N GLY A 17 -14.84 6.89 -13.62
CA GLY A 17 -14.80 7.23 -12.20
C GLY A 17 -13.62 8.12 -11.82
N ASN A 18 -13.70 8.71 -10.62
CA ASN A 18 -12.66 9.58 -10.07
C ASN A 18 -11.65 8.83 -9.18
N TYR A 19 -11.44 7.54 -9.43
CA TYR A 19 -10.51 6.71 -8.66
C TYR A 19 -9.20 6.51 -9.41
N ALA A 20 -8.17 6.10 -8.67
CA ALA A 20 -6.83 5.99 -9.20
C ALA A 20 -6.62 4.77 -10.10
N PHE A 21 -7.62 3.93 -10.37
CA PHE A 21 -7.40 2.63 -11.03
C PHE A 21 -6.66 2.75 -12.38
N THR A 22 -7.17 3.57 -13.29
CA THR A 22 -6.59 3.75 -14.63
C THR A 22 -5.18 4.38 -14.58
N THR A 23 -4.93 5.29 -13.65
CA THR A 23 -3.69 6.08 -13.61
C THR A 23 -2.62 5.48 -12.72
N TYR A 24 -3.00 4.80 -11.64
CA TYR A 24 -2.12 4.18 -10.66
C TYR A 24 -1.93 2.69 -10.92
N ASP A 25 -3.01 1.92 -11.01
CA ASP A 25 -2.93 0.46 -11.12
C ASP A 25 -2.48 0.01 -12.52
N GLN A 26 -3.02 0.63 -13.57
CA GLN A 26 -2.62 0.28 -14.95
C GLN A 26 -1.27 0.86 -15.38
N ALA A 27 -0.68 1.77 -14.60
CA ALA A 27 0.61 2.35 -14.94
C ALA A 27 1.71 1.28 -14.99
N PRO A 28 2.62 1.32 -15.98
CA PRO A 28 3.75 0.40 -16.06
C PRO A 28 4.60 0.42 -14.77
N ILE A 29 5.11 -0.75 -14.41
CA ILE A 29 6.06 -0.92 -13.31
C ILE A 29 7.42 -1.35 -13.87
N HIS A 30 8.50 -1.05 -13.16
CA HIS A 30 9.85 -1.47 -13.50
C HIS A 30 10.49 -2.27 -12.37
N ASP A 31 11.51 -3.06 -12.70
CA ASP A 31 12.23 -3.90 -11.73
C ASP A 31 13.47 -3.21 -11.12
N GLY A 32 13.76 -1.97 -11.55
CA GLY A 32 14.86 -1.17 -11.02
C GLY A 32 14.62 -0.61 -9.60
N PRO A 33 15.62 0.13 -9.06
CA PRO A 33 15.50 0.88 -7.82
C PRO A 33 14.35 1.90 -7.87
N LEU A 34 13.84 2.30 -6.71
CA LEU A 34 12.78 3.31 -6.61
C LEU A 34 13.18 4.61 -7.33
N THR A 35 12.26 5.20 -8.08
CA THR A 35 12.44 6.49 -8.75
C THR A 35 11.66 7.60 -8.07
N ALA A 36 11.97 8.86 -8.38
CA ALA A 36 11.18 9.99 -7.90
C ALA A 36 9.72 9.92 -8.37
N ALA A 37 9.48 9.39 -9.57
CA ALA A 37 8.14 9.18 -10.10
C ALA A 37 7.35 8.17 -9.27
N ASP A 38 7.96 7.07 -8.83
CA ASP A 38 7.29 6.09 -7.97
C ASP A 38 6.85 6.68 -6.64
N VAL A 39 7.70 7.54 -6.04
CA VAL A 39 7.36 8.24 -4.81
C VAL A 39 6.13 9.13 -5.02
N LEU A 40 6.11 9.92 -6.10
CA LEU A 40 5.00 10.82 -6.41
C LEU A 40 3.70 10.09 -6.79
N MET A 41 3.78 8.87 -7.36
CA MET A 41 2.59 8.06 -7.68
C MET A 41 1.75 7.74 -6.44
N ALA A 42 2.36 7.72 -5.26
CA ALA A 42 1.62 7.54 -4.00
C ALA A 42 0.63 8.69 -3.70
N ASN A 43 0.73 9.85 -4.36
CA ASN A 43 -0.26 10.91 -4.27
C ASN A 43 -1.63 10.51 -4.85
N LEU A 44 -1.65 9.59 -5.82
CA LEU A 44 -2.91 9.02 -6.33
C LEU A 44 -3.63 8.16 -5.29
N LEU A 45 -2.92 7.76 -4.23
CA LEU A 45 -3.48 7.10 -3.05
C LEU A 45 -3.69 8.09 -1.89
N SER A 46 -4.07 9.34 -2.19
CA SER A 46 -4.39 10.38 -1.20
C SER A 46 -3.22 10.88 -0.34
N LEU A 47 -1.98 10.74 -0.81
CA LEU A 47 -0.84 11.48 -0.26
C LEU A 47 -0.68 12.85 -0.93
N HIS A 48 0.15 13.72 -0.33
CA HIS A 48 0.43 15.07 -0.79
C HIS A 48 1.95 15.36 -0.81
N LEU A 49 2.73 14.42 -1.34
CA LEU A 49 4.19 14.55 -1.45
C LEU A 49 4.55 15.59 -2.51
N GLY A 50 5.44 16.51 -2.14
CA GLY A 50 5.98 17.54 -3.02
C GLY A 50 7.48 17.41 -3.24
N TRP A 51 8.06 18.39 -3.93
CA TRP A 51 9.50 18.44 -4.20
C TRP A 51 10.33 18.40 -2.90
N SER A 52 9.84 19.00 -1.83
CA SER A 52 10.48 19.04 -0.51
C SER A 52 10.61 17.67 0.14
N ASP A 53 9.73 16.73 -0.21
CA ASP A 53 9.71 15.38 0.36
C ASP A 53 10.49 14.39 -0.51
N VAL A 54 10.55 14.65 -1.82
CA VAL A 54 11.14 13.74 -2.81
C VAL A 54 12.60 14.07 -3.08
N VAL A 55 12.94 15.33 -3.36
CA VAL A 55 14.30 15.72 -3.76
C VAL A 55 15.36 15.29 -2.73
N PRO A 56 15.14 15.44 -1.40
CA PRO A 56 16.13 15.01 -0.40
C PRO A 56 16.44 13.51 -0.43
N LEU A 57 15.52 12.64 -0.85
CA LEU A 57 15.75 11.20 -0.96
C LEU A 57 16.83 10.86 -2.00
N PHE A 58 16.93 11.65 -3.07
CA PHE A 58 17.79 11.40 -4.22
C PHE A 58 19.03 12.31 -4.26
N SER A 59 19.31 13.00 -3.15
CA SER A 59 20.52 13.79 -3.00
C SER A 59 21.77 12.91 -2.95
N THR A 60 22.93 13.47 -3.31
CA THR A 60 24.24 12.83 -3.14
C THR A 60 24.81 12.98 -1.73
N ALA A 61 24.22 13.85 -0.90
CA ALA A 61 24.65 14.08 0.47
C ALA A 61 24.17 12.97 1.42
N GLN A 62 24.99 12.57 2.38
CA GLN A 62 24.61 11.59 3.40
C GLN A 62 23.69 12.23 4.45
N THR A 63 22.38 12.06 4.26
CA THR A 63 21.31 12.59 5.11
C THR A 63 20.38 11.47 5.60
N LEU A 64 19.49 11.78 6.55
CA LEU A 64 18.43 10.86 6.97
C LEU A 64 17.50 10.49 5.82
N PHE A 65 17.24 11.40 4.88
CA PHE A 65 16.42 11.14 3.69
C PHE A 65 17.12 10.18 2.72
N THR A 66 18.42 10.32 2.49
CA THR A 66 19.15 9.34 1.66
C THR A 66 19.25 7.96 2.33
N ARG A 67 19.28 7.90 3.67
CA ARG A 67 19.17 6.62 4.40
C ARG A 67 17.78 6.02 4.27
N LEU A 68 16.73 6.84 4.33
CA LEU A 68 15.36 6.39 4.06
C LEU A 68 15.24 5.84 2.63
N ARG A 69 15.80 6.54 1.64
CA ARG A 69 15.85 6.07 0.26
C ARG A 69 16.48 4.68 0.15
N GLN A 70 17.62 4.46 0.81
CA GLN A 70 18.30 3.15 0.84
C GLN A 70 17.46 2.09 1.53
N ALA A 71 16.80 2.43 2.65
CA ALA A 71 15.91 1.51 3.36
C ALA A 71 14.69 1.12 2.52
N LEU A 72 14.11 2.07 1.77
CA LEU A 72 13.02 1.81 0.82
C LEU A 72 13.46 0.87 -0.32
N ASP A 73 14.66 1.05 -0.87
CA ASP A 73 15.20 0.10 -1.86
C ASP A 73 15.38 -1.30 -1.28
N ALA A 74 15.94 -1.40 -0.08
CA ALA A 74 16.13 -2.70 0.58
C ALA A 74 14.78 -3.39 0.82
N ALA A 75 13.77 -2.64 1.28
CA ALA A 75 12.41 -3.14 1.45
C ALA A 75 11.77 -3.59 0.13
N LEU A 76 11.99 -2.84 -0.96
CA LEU A 76 11.47 -3.19 -2.28
C LEU A 76 12.14 -4.45 -2.83
N VAL A 77 13.46 -4.58 -2.66
CA VAL A 77 14.21 -5.79 -3.05
C VAL A 77 13.76 -7.00 -2.24
N GLU A 78 13.57 -6.85 -0.93
CA GLU A 78 13.02 -7.89 -0.07
C GLU A 78 11.63 -8.31 -0.56
N ALA A 79 10.71 -7.37 -0.72
CA ALA A 79 9.33 -7.66 -1.09
C ALA A 79 9.19 -8.32 -2.46
N ARG A 80 10.01 -7.94 -3.45
CA ARG A 80 10.00 -8.55 -4.80
C ARG A 80 10.49 -10.00 -4.82
N ARG A 81 11.27 -10.43 -3.81
CA ARG A 81 11.77 -11.80 -3.69
C ARG A 81 10.82 -12.72 -2.95
N LEU A 82 9.83 -12.15 -2.27
CA LEU A 82 8.82 -12.90 -1.54
C LEU A 82 7.68 -13.30 -2.48
N PRO A 83 6.96 -14.40 -2.19
CA PRO A 83 5.72 -14.70 -2.89
C PRO A 83 4.65 -13.62 -2.57
N CYS A 84 3.46 -13.74 -3.17
CA CYS A 84 2.33 -12.89 -2.77
C CYS A 84 2.06 -13.00 -1.26
N LEU A 85 1.44 -11.98 -0.67
CA LEU A 85 1.34 -11.88 0.79
C LEU A 85 0.65 -13.12 1.38
N GLU A 86 -0.44 -13.57 0.78
CA GLU A 86 -1.24 -14.75 1.17
C GLU A 86 -0.47 -16.09 1.17
N ASP A 87 0.68 -16.13 0.51
CA ASP A 87 1.58 -17.28 0.37
C ASP A 87 2.82 -17.17 1.27
N CYS A 88 3.04 -16.03 1.93
CA CYS A 88 4.17 -15.85 2.83
C CYS A 88 4.00 -16.66 4.12
N ASP A 89 5.06 -17.31 4.58
CA ASP A 89 5.09 -17.91 5.93
C ASP A 89 5.24 -16.85 7.05
N ASP A 90 5.29 -17.28 8.31
CA ASP A 90 5.45 -16.40 9.48
C ASP A 90 6.80 -15.66 9.53
N VAL A 91 7.84 -16.22 8.92
CA VAL A 91 9.17 -15.59 8.85
C VAL A 91 9.19 -14.54 7.74
N GLN A 92 8.64 -14.88 6.58
CA GLN A 92 8.55 -14.03 5.41
C GLN A 92 7.66 -12.80 5.66
N VAL A 93 6.52 -12.96 6.33
CA VAL A 93 5.59 -11.84 6.63
C VAL A 93 6.20 -10.79 7.57
N ALA A 94 7.26 -11.15 8.31
CA ALA A 94 7.95 -10.21 9.19
C ALA A 94 8.58 -9.05 8.41
N MET A 95 9.11 -9.33 7.20
CA MET A 95 9.71 -8.34 6.28
C MET A 95 10.65 -7.35 7.00
N PRO A 96 11.79 -7.82 7.55
CA PRO A 96 12.67 -6.97 8.34
C PRO A 96 13.20 -5.74 7.60
N ALA A 97 13.41 -5.79 6.28
CA ALA A 97 13.83 -4.61 5.53
C ALA A 97 12.69 -3.58 5.43
N LEU A 98 11.44 -4.02 5.23
CA LEU A 98 10.26 -3.16 5.29
C LEU A 98 10.07 -2.54 6.68
N ARG A 99 10.29 -3.31 7.76
CA ARG A 99 10.28 -2.78 9.13
C ARG A 99 11.33 -1.68 9.31
N ASN A 100 12.56 -1.90 8.85
CA ASN A 100 13.63 -0.91 8.90
C ASN A 100 13.30 0.35 8.08
N ALA A 101 12.63 0.22 6.93
CA ALA A 101 12.14 1.37 6.16
C ALA A 101 11.12 2.19 6.95
N ASN A 102 10.17 1.55 7.64
CA ASN A 102 9.24 2.24 8.53
C ASN A 102 9.98 2.98 9.66
N GLU A 103 10.89 2.30 10.36
CA GLU A 103 11.69 2.92 11.44
C GLU A 103 12.52 4.10 10.94
N THR A 104 13.13 3.99 9.76
CA THR A 104 13.90 5.08 9.15
C THR A 104 13.00 6.24 8.74
N ALA A 105 11.79 5.98 8.25
CA ALA A 105 10.80 7.01 7.94
C ALA A 105 10.41 7.79 9.19
N TRP A 106 10.22 7.12 10.33
CA TRP A 106 9.99 7.79 11.62
C TRP A 106 11.18 8.64 12.08
N ALA A 107 12.40 8.28 11.68
CA ALA A 107 13.60 8.98 12.07
C ALA A 107 13.88 10.26 11.23
N THR A 108 13.22 10.48 10.09
CA THR A 108 13.51 11.67 9.25
C THR A 108 13.12 12.99 9.91
N ASP A 109 12.05 12.97 10.73
CA ASP A 109 11.46 14.17 11.31
C ASP A 109 11.21 14.03 12.82
N PRO A 110 12.24 13.75 13.65
CA PRO A 110 12.06 13.27 15.02
C PRO A 110 11.30 14.25 15.92
N PHE A 111 11.33 15.55 15.62
CA PHE A 111 10.68 16.60 16.41
C PHE A 111 9.29 17.01 15.89
N VAL A 112 8.83 16.45 14.76
CA VAL A 112 7.54 16.80 14.17
C VAL A 112 6.43 15.93 14.80
N PRO A 113 5.31 16.50 15.27
CA PRO A 113 4.18 15.70 15.75
C PRO A 113 3.65 14.78 14.65
N TYR A 114 3.19 13.58 14.99
CA TYR A 114 2.74 12.57 14.02
C TYR A 114 1.83 13.11 12.91
N ARG A 115 0.82 13.91 13.27
CA ARG A 115 -0.16 14.50 12.32
C ARG A 115 0.44 15.42 11.26
N HIS A 116 1.69 15.86 11.44
CA HIS A 116 2.42 16.75 10.53
C HIS A 116 3.60 16.05 9.86
N ARG A 117 3.84 14.76 10.15
CA ARG A 117 4.92 14.00 9.52
C ARG A 117 4.52 13.59 8.12
N THR A 118 5.42 13.84 7.18
CA THR A 118 5.25 13.33 5.81
C THR A 118 5.64 11.86 5.72
N TRP A 119 6.77 11.46 6.30
CA TRP A 119 7.27 10.09 6.23
C TRP A 119 6.80 9.27 7.43
N THR A 120 5.94 8.29 7.15
CA THR A 120 5.35 7.36 8.11
C THR A 120 5.22 5.97 7.48
N ASP A 121 4.77 4.99 8.25
CA ASP A 121 4.40 3.66 7.73
C ASP A 121 3.32 3.72 6.63
N VAL A 122 2.40 4.68 6.72
CA VAL A 122 1.39 4.94 5.67
C VAL A 122 2.10 5.30 4.36
N THR A 123 3.02 6.27 4.40
CA THR A 123 3.75 6.75 3.23
C THR A 123 4.63 5.66 2.63
N VAL A 124 5.37 4.94 3.47
CA VAL A 124 6.21 3.80 3.04
C VAL A 124 5.35 2.75 2.33
N SER A 125 4.22 2.35 2.91
CA SER A 125 3.34 1.34 2.31
C SER A 125 2.79 1.78 0.95
N LYS A 126 2.31 3.03 0.82
CA LYS A 126 1.74 3.54 -0.43
C LYS A 126 2.79 3.73 -1.53
N VAL A 127 4.02 4.11 -1.18
CA VAL A 127 5.13 4.22 -2.14
C VAL A 127 5.53 2.85 -2.69
N LEU A 128 5.53 1.81 -1.86
CA LEU A 128 6.01 0.47 -2.25
C LEU A 128 4.92 -0.44 -2.82
N HIS A 129 3.66 -0.25 -2.45
CA HIS A 129 2.55 -1.17 -2.74
C HIS A 129 2.41 -1.52 -4.23
N ARG A 130 2.47 -0.52 -5.12
CA ARG A 130 2.36 -0.77 -6.58
C ARG A 130 3.47 -1.65 -7.12
N LEU A 131 4.67 -1.51 -6.56
CA LEU A 131 5.90 -2.08 -7.09
C LEU A 131 6.19 -3.49 -6.55
N ALA A 132 5.46 -3.92 -5.52
CA ALA A 132 5.59 -5.25 -4.93
C ALA A 132 4.24 -5.72 -4.37
N PRO A 133 3.60 -6.74 -4.98
CA PRO A 133 2.31 -7.29 -4.55
C PRO A 133 2.24 -7.69 -3.07
N THR A 134 3.37 -8.08 -2.48
CA THR A 134 3.45 -8.55 -1.10
C THR A 134 3.34 -7.42 -0.06
N VAL A 135 3.57 -6.15 -0.45
CA VAL A 135 3.45 -5.01 0.48
C VAL A 135 2.00 -4.54 0.50
N PRO A 136 1.24 -4.67 1.60
CA PRO A 136 -0.10 -4.10 1.67
C PRO A 136 -0.06 -2.60 1.99
N ILE A 137 -1.13 -1.88 1.64
CA ILE A 137 -1.33 -0.49 2.10
C ILE A 137 -1.71 -0.51 3.59
N ILE A 138 -1.16 0.41 4.36
CA ILE A 138 -1.35 0.51 5.81
C ILE A 138 -1.80 1.94 6.14
N ASP A 139 -3.00 2.32 5.70
CA ASP A 139 -3.57 3.63 5.96
C ASP A 139 -4.56 3.63 7.14
N SER A 140 -5.23 4.76 7.38
CA SER A 140 -6.20 4.88 8.47
C SER A 140 -7.38 3.91 8.35
N SER A 141 -7.85 3.62 7.14
CA SER A 141 -8.96 2.70 6.91
C SER A 141 -8.54 1.27 7.26
N VAL A 142 -7.34 0.87 6.84
CA VAL A 142 -6.77 -0.45 7.18
C VAL A 142 -6.48 -0.56 8.68
N LYS A 143 -5.91 0.48 9.30
CA LYS A 143 -5.65 0.53 10.75
C LYS A 143 -6.96 0.39 11.55
N ALA A 144 -8.02 1.07 11.11
CA ALA A 144 -9.34 0.96 11.73
C ALA A 144 -9.95 -0.43 11.55
N PHE A 145 -9.88 -0.98 10.33
CA PHE A 145 -10.42 -2.31 10.01
C PHE A 145 -9.80 -3.42 10.87
N TYR A 146 -8.48 -3.43 11.04
CA TYR A 146 -7.78 -4.43 11.85
C TYR A 146 -7.69 -4.08 13.35
N ALA A 147 -8.24 -2.92 13.76
CA ALA A 147 -8.18 -2.41 15.13
C ALA A 147 -6.75 -2.36 15.72
N THR A 148 -5.76 -1.98 14.92
CA THR A 148 -4.37 -1.81 15.35
C THR A 148 -3.65 -0.75 14.53
N ALA A 149 -2.70 -0.05 15.14
CA ALA A 149 -1.81 0.89 14.45
C ALA A 149 -0.47 0.26 14.06
N LYS A 150 -0.20 -0.99 14.49
CA LYS A 150 1.10 -1.64 14.27
C LYS A 150 1.13 -2.30 12.89
N ALA A 151 2.00 -1.79 12.01
CA ALA A 151 2.14 -2.27 10.64
C ALA A 151 2.41 -3.80 10.53
N GLU A 152 3.22 -4.36 11.43
CA GLU A 152 3.51 -5.80 11.45
C GLU A 152 2.26 -6.64 11.78
N ASP A 153 1.47 -6.21 12.77
CA ASP A 153 0.23 -6.91 13.14
C ASP A 153 -0.79 -6.85 12.00
N ILE A 154 -0.86 -5.71 11.29
CA ILE A 154 -1.72 -5.55 10.10
C ILE A 154 -1.30 -6.53 9.01
N ARG A 155 0.00 -6.62 8.67
CA ARG A 155 0.48 -7.56 7.65
C ARG A 155 0.13 -9.01 8.01
N LYS A 156 0.36 -9.42 9.26
CA LYS A 156 0.04 -10.77 9.74
C LYS A 156 -1.46 -11.07 9.66
N ARG A 157 -2.31 -10.15 10.11
CA ARG A 157 -3.78 -10.30 10.06
C ARG A 157 -4.27 -10.34 8.62
N MET A 158 -3.80 -9.41 7.78
CA MET A 158 -4.18 -9.38 6.38
C MET A 158 -3.76 -10.65 5.65
N ARG A 159 -2.54 -11.15 5.85
CA ARG A 159 -2.12 -12.44 5.30
C ARG A 159 -3.13 -13.54 5.64
N ASN A 160 -3.48 -13.67 6.92
CA ASN A 160 -4.39 -14.71 7.38
C ASN A 160 -5.77 -14.57 6.72
N ASP A 161 -6.29 -13.35 6.61
CA ASP A 161 -7.57 -13.08 5.95
C ASP A 161 -7.52 -13.38 4.45
N LEU A 162 -6.46 -12.97 3.76
CA LEU A 162 -6.27 -13.29 2.34
C LEU A 162 -6.19 -14.80 2.12
N ASN A 163 -5.44 -15.51 2.98
CA ASN A 163 -5.29 -16.96 2.90
C ASN A 163 -6.63 -17.67 3.14
N ALA A 164 -7.37 -17.29 4.18
CA ALA A 164 -8.67 -17.88 4.52
C ALA A 164 -9.77 -17.57 3.49
N ASN A 165 -9.60 -16.53 2.68
CA ASN A 165 -10.57 -16.09 1.68
C ASN A 165 -10.06 -16.22 0.24
N ARG A 166 -8.97 -16.96 0.02
CA ARG A 166 -8.23 -17.01 -1.25
C ARG A 166 -9.13 -17.24 -2.45
N ASP A 167 -9.92 -18.31 -2.45
CA ASP A 167 -10.71 -18.71 -3.62
C ASP A 167 -11.73 -17.64 -4.03
N TRP A 168 -12.39 -17.05 -3.03
CA TRP A 168 -13.35 -15.97 -3.26
C TRP A 168 -12.65 -14.72 -3.81
N MET A 169 -11.51 -14.34 -3.23
CA MET A 169 -10.76 -13.16 -3.68
C MET A 169 -10.10 -13.37 -5.04
N ALA A 170 -9.65 -14.58 -5.35
CA ALA A 170 -9.10 -14.93 -6.65
C ALA A 170 -10.15 -14.81 -7.76
N GLY A 171 -11.40 -15.19 -7.47
CA GLY A 171 -12.53 -14.95 -8.38
C GLY A 171 -12.73 -13.48 -8.70
N LEU A 172 -12.69 -12.60 -7.69
CA LEU A 172 -12.76 -11.15 -7.89
C LEU A 172 -11.53 -10.64 -8.65
N ALA A 173 -10.33 -11.01 -8.24
CA ALA A 173 -9.08 -10.59 -8.87
C ALA A 173 -9.01 -10.87 -10.37
N GLY A 174 -9.57 -12.01 -10.80
CA GLY A 174 -9.64 -12.39 -12.22
C GLY A 174 -10.59 -11.51 -13.05
N SER A 175 -11.63 -10.95 -12.43
CA SER A 175 -12.61 -10.07 -13.11
C SER A 175 -12.12 -8.64 -13.33
N TYR A 176 -11.11 -8.20 -12.56
CA TYR A 176 -10.62 -6.82 -12.58
C TYR A 176 -9.10 -6.77 -12.84
N PRO A 177 -8.63 -7.10 -14.07
CA PRO A 177 -7.22 -7.26 -14.33
C PRO A 177 -6.43 -5.95 -14.21
N VAL A 178 -5.21 -6.07 -13.68
CA VAL A 178 -4.22 -5.00 -13.58
C VAL A 178 -3.07 -5.33 -14.51
N ARG A 179 -2.79 -4.46 -15.48
CA ARG A 179 -1.69 -4.65 -16.46
C ARG A 179 -1.77 -6.00 -17.19
N GLY A 180 -2.98 -6.43 -17.53
CA GLY A 180 -3.25 -7.68 -18.24
C GLY A 180 -3.14 -8.95 -17.40
N GLN A 181 -2.95 -8.84 -16.08
CA GLN A 181 -2.92 -9.97 -15.14
C GLN A 181 -4.03 -9.84 -14.10
N ALA A 182 -4.39 -10.94 -13.43
CA ALA A 182 -5.29 -10.87 -12.28
C ALA A 182 -4.76 -9.87 -11.24
N MET A 183 -5.66 -9.10 -10.63
CA MET A 183 -5.28 -8.13 -9.61
C MET A 183 -4.63 -8.84 -8.40
N PRO A 184 -3.53 -8.31 -7.83
CA PRO A 184 -3.00 -8.83 -6.58
C PRO A 184 -4.04 -8.84 -5.46
N LEU A 185 -4.11 -9.91 -4.66
CA LEU A 185 -5.12 -10.02 -3.60
C LEU A 185 -4.97 -8.93 -2.53
N THR A 186 -3.74 -8.47 -2.29
CA THR A 186 -3.47 -7.31 -1.43
C THR A 186 -4.14 -6.03 -1.94
N ARG A 187 -4.21 -5.83 -3.26
CA ARG A 187 -4.88 -4.69 -3.87
C ARG A 187 -6.40 -4.84 -3.84
N VAL A 188 -6.92 -6.05 -4.07
CA VAL A 188 -8.35 -6.34 -3.89
C VAL A 188 -8.76 -6.02 -2.44
N ALA A 189 -8.03 -6.52 -1.44
CA ALA A 189 -8.31 -6.22 -0.03
C ALA A 189 -8.28 -4.73 0.27
N ASP A 190 -7.27 -4.02 -0.23
CA ASP A 190 -7.15 -2.57 -0.03
C ASP A 190 -8.36 -1.81 -0.58
N ILE A 191 -8.76 -2.07 -1.82
CA ILE A 191 -9.95 -1.44 -2.43
C ILE A 191 -11.20 -1.73 -1.60
N LEU A 192 -11.42 -2.98 -1.22
CA LEU A 192 -12.60 -3.37 -0.45
C LEU A 192 -12.65 -2.69 0.92
N ILE A 193 -11.54 -2.68 1.66
CA ILE A 193 -11.45 -2.05 2.99
C ILE A 193 -11.66 -0.54 2.86
N TRP A 194 -11.03 0.10 1.87
CA TRP A 194 -11.13 1.53 1.68
C TRP A 194 -12.53 1.98 1.26
N MET A 195 -13.17 1.27 0.32
CA MET A 195 -14.54 1.56 -0.13
C MET A 195 -15.56 1.36 0.99
N ASP A 196 -15.40 0.30 1.79
CA ASP A 196 -16.26 0.05 2.95
C ASP A 196 -16.13 1.16 4.00
N GLY A 197 -14.90 1.56 4.33
CA GLY A 197 -14.62 2.66 5.26
C GLY A 197 -15.20 4.00 4.79
N ARG A 198 -15.10 4.31 3.48
CA ARG A 198 -15.74 5.51 2.91
C ARG A 198 -17.25 5.47 3.09
N ARG A 199 -17.90 4.36 2.74
CA ARG A 199 -19.36 4.19 2.86
C ARG A 199 -19.83 4.41 4.29
N GLN A 200 -19.13 3.84 5.27
CA GLN A 200 -19.43 4.01 6.69
C GLN A 200 -19.26 5.48 7.14
N SER A 201 -18.25 6.18 6.62
CA SER A 201 -18.01 7.60 6.95
C SER A 201 -18.97 8.59 6.29
N SER A 202 -19.50 8.27 5.11
CA SER A 202 -20.47 9.09 4.37
C SER A 202 -21.93 8.93 4.83
N GLY A 203 -22.17 8.12 5.88
CA GLY A 203 -23.48 7.90 6.48
C GLY A 203 -24.07 6.54 6.10
N GLY A 204 -24.28 5.68 7.09
CA GLY A 204 -25.36 4.69 7.00
C GLY A 204 -26.65 5.25 7.62
N PRO A 205 -27.85 4.71 7.31
CA PRO A 205 -28.26 3.83 6.21
C PRO A 205 -29.28 4.50 5.27
N THR A 206 -29.54 3.88 4.11
CA THR A 206 -30.88 3.89 3.51
C THR A 206 -31.21 2.46 3.13
N VAL A 207 -32.15 1.89 3.89
CA VAL A 207 -33.02 0.77 3.50
C VAL A 207 -33.95 1.27 2.39
#